data_AF-A0A926WRE0-F1
#
_entry.id   AF-A0A926WRE0-F1
#
_cell.length_a   1.000
_cell.length_b   1.000
_cell.length_c   1.000
_cell.angle_alpha   90.00
_cell.angle_beta   90.00
_cell.angle_gamma   90.00
#
_symmetry.space_group_name_H-M   'P 1'
#
loop_
_entity.id
_entity.type
_entity.pdbx_description
1 polymer ?
#
loop_
_entity_poly.entity_id
_entity_poly.type
_entity_poly.pdbx_seq_one_letter_code
_entity_poly.pdbx_strand_id
1 'polypeptide(L)'
;MINLPDFVKEAQKDDDIYSKLMAISQEAIEEAHYETAYHALYAALHYAQEIGDESRLKAVEEAAIAQRDWIDAQAPKHRMSSQSATLRQGVSLYDTLRRQAATQALLKRNNTGFKQKN
;
A
#
# COMPACT_ATOMS: atom_id res chain seq x y z
N MET A 1 -24.02 -11.20 -9.73
CA MET A 1 -22.68 -11.12 -10.37
C MET A 1 -22.54 -9.71 -10.91
N ILE A 2 -21.84 -8.84 -10.19
CA ILE A 2 -21.62 -7.45 -10.60
C ILE A 2 -20.31 -7.43 -11.41
N ASN A 3 -20.41 -6.97 -12.66
CA ASN A 3 -19.27 -6.85 -13.57
C ASN A 3 -18.54 -5.55 -13.23
N LEU A 4 -17.35 -5.67 -12.64
CA LEU A 4 -16.48 -4.52 -12.39
C LEU A 4 -15.68 -4.19 -13.66
N PRO A 5 -15.54 -2.91 -14.03
CA PRO A 5 -14.90 -2.48 -15.27
C PRO A 5 -13.41 -2.84 -15.38
N ASP A 6 -12.98 -3.10 -16.63
CA ASP A 6 -11.69 -3.64 -17.11
C ASP A 6 -10.41 -2.82 -16.79
N PHE A 7 -10.40 -1.94 -15.79
CA PHE A 7 -9.22 -1.13 -15.45
C PHE A 7 -8.09 -1.95 -14.79
N VAL A 8 -8.31 -3.25 -14.54
CA VAL A 8 -7.38 -4.15 -13.84
C VAL A 8 -6.41 -4.86 -14.79
N LYS A 9 -6.52 -4.65 -16.12
CA LYS A 9 -5.79 -5.45 -17.14
C LYS A 9 -4.47 -4.85 -17.68
N GLU A 10 -3.79 -3.97 -16.94
CA GLU A 10 -2.41 -3.56 -17.29
C GLU A 10 -1.36 -3.85 -16.22
N ALA A 11 -1.68 -4.67 -15.22
CA ALA A 11 -0.74 -5.00 -14.15
C ALA A 11 -0.12 -6.41 -14.30
N GLN A 12 0.39 -6.80 -15.47
CA GLN A 12 1.28 -7.98 -15.57
C GLN A 12 2.36 -7.85 -16.64
N LYS A 13 3.53 -7.32 -16.24
CA LYS A 13 4.85 -7.83 -16.64
C LYS A 13 5.96 -7.10 -15.88
N ASP A 14 6.16 -7.49 -14.63
CA ASP A 14 7.49 -7.47 -14.04
C ASP A 14 7.49 -8.52 -12.93
N ASP A 15 8.18 -9.63 -13.18
CA ASP A 15 8.37 -10.76 -12.27
C ASP A 15 9.32 -10.39 -11.11
N ASP A 16 9.32 -9.11 -10.75
CA ASP A 16 10.19 -8.53 -9.75
C ASP A 16 9.61 -8.70 -8.35
N ILE A 17 10.47 -8.42 -7.37
CA ILE A 17 10.12 -8.60 -5.97
C ILE A 17 8.98 -7.67 -5.53
N TYR A 18 8.82 -6.49 -6.14
CA TYR A 18 7.73 -5.57 -5.82
C TYR A 18 6.38 -6.16 -6.19
N SER A 19 6.23 -6.63 -7.43
CA SER A 19 4.97 -7.22 -7.90
C SER A 19 4.60 -8.45 -7.06
N LYS A 20 5.60 -9.26 -6.68
CA LYS A 20 5.41 -10.41 -5.79
C LYS A 20 4.93 -9.99 -4.39
N LEU A 21 5.52 -8.95 -3.81
CA LEU A 21 5.12 -8.45 -2.49
C LEU A 21 3.73 -7.82 -2.50
N MET A 22 3.36 -7.08 -3.55
CA MET A 22 2.01 -6.56 -3.74
C MET A 22 0.99 -7.70 -3.86
N ALA A 23 1.31 -8.74 -4.63
CA ALA A 23 0.43 -9.92 -4.78
C ALA A 23 0.25 -10.67 -3.46
N ILE A 24 1.35 -10.94 -2.72
CA ILE A 24 1.28 -11.59 -1.40
C ILE A 24 0.45 -10.75 -0.43
N SER A 25 0.60 -9.42 -0.46
CA SER A 25 -0.19 -8.54 0.37
C SER A 25 -1.70 -8.64 0.06
N GLN A 26 -2.04 -8.70 -1.22
CA GLN A 26 -3.42 -8.83 -1.68
C GLN A 26 -4.03 -10.19 -1.32
N GLU A 27 -3.30 -11.29 -1.53
CA GLU A 27 -3.73 -12.63 -1.14
C GLU A 27 -3.96 -12.71 0.38
N ALA A 28 -3.01 -12.20 1.18
CA ALA A 28 -3.11 -12.23 2.63
C ALA A 28 -4.29 -11.40 3.17
N ILE A 29 -4.66 -10.26 2.55
CA ILE A 29 -5.83 -9.49 2.99
C ILE A 29 -7.15 -10.24 2.68
N GLU A 30 -7.22 -10.92 1.54
CA GLU A 30 -8.38 -11.73 1.13
C GLU A 30 -8.61 -12.93 2.05
N GLU A 31 -7.52 -13.52 2.57
CA GLU A 31 -7.54 -14.62 3.54
C GLU A 31 -7.60 -14.17 5.02
N ALA A 32 -7.81 -12.87 5.26
CA ALA A 32 -7.86 -12.27 6.61
C ALA A 32 -6.57 -12.41 7.44
N HIS A 33 -5.41 -12.62 6.79
CA HIS A 33 -4.08 -12.56 7.37
C HIS A 33 -3.54 -11.12 7.40
N TYR A 34 -4.23 -10.24 8.12
CA TYR A 34 -4.05 -8.77 8.06
C TYR A 34 -2.63 -8.27 8.39
N GLU A 35 -1.95 -8.87 9.37
CA GLU A 35 -0.56 -8.55 9.71
C GLU A 35 0.41 -8.92 8.60
N THR A 36 0.22 -10.10 7.99
CA THR A 36 1.03 -10.56 6.86
C THR A 36 0.82 -9.63 5.66
N ALA A 37 -0.43 -9.28 5.38
CA ALA A 37 -0.78 -8.33 4.33
C ALA A 37 -0.06 -6.99 4.52
N TYR A 38 -0.08 -6.45 5.75
CA TYR A 38 0.62 -5.24 6.11
C TYR A 38 2.14 -5.35 5.90
N HIS A 39 2.79 -6.40 6.41
CA HIS A 39 4.24 -6.54 6.31
C HIS A 39 4.72 -6.75 4.87
N ALA A 40 3.97 -7.50 4.05
CA ALA A 40 4.25 -7.63 2.64
C ALA A 40 4.15 -6.28 1.91
N LEU A 41 3.11 -5.49 2.19
CA LEU A 41 2.96 -4.15 1.63
C LEU A 41 4.07 -3.19 2.07
N TYR A 42 4.50 -3.28 3.33
CA TYR A 42 5.61 -2.49 3.86
C TYR A 42 6.96 -2.87 3.21
N ALA A 43 7.16 -4.14 2.88
CA ALA A 43 8.33 -4.55 2.10
C ALA A 43 8.26 -4.00 0.67
N ALA A 44 7.09 -3.97 0.03
CA ALA A 44 6.90 -3.36 -1.29
C ALA A 44 7.22 -1.86 -1.28
N LEU A 45 6.81 -1.15 -0.21
CA LEU A 45 7.19 0.25 0.03
C LEU A 45 8.71 0.44 0.01
N HIS A 46 9.43 -0.39 0.78
CA HIS A 46 10.89 -0.30 0.88
C HIS A 46 11.57 -0.49 -0.47
N TYR A 47 11.12 -1.49 -1.24
CA TYR A 47 11.66 -1.70 -2.58
C TYR A 47 11.42 -0.49 -3.49
N ALA A 48 10.18 0.01 -3.55
CA ALA A 48 9.84 1.16 -4.38
C ALA A 48 10.63 2.43 -3.98
N GLN A 49 10.86 2.62 -2.68
CA GLN A 49 11.66 3.72 -2.14
C GLN A 49 13.13 3.60 -2.55
N GLU A 50 13.70 2.40 -2.48
CA GLU A 50 15.09 2.07 -2.84
C GLU A 50 15.36 2.41 -4.31
N ILE A 51 14.51 1.93 -5.22
CA ILE A 51 14.65 2.21 -6.66
C ILE A 51 14.16 3.62 -7.04
N GLY A 52 13.47 4.31 -6.14
CA GLY A 52 12.99 5.67 -6.34
C GLY A 52 11.81 5.80 -7.31
N ASP A 53 11.00 4.77 -7.43
CA ASP A 53 9.85 4.73 -8.34
C ASP A 53 8.62 5.39 -7.69
N GLU A 54 8.30 6.61 -8.13
CA GLU A 54 7.14 7.37 -7.64
C GLU A 54 5.82 6.65 -7.89
N SER A 55 5.65 6.01 -9.04
CA SER A 55 4.40 5.35 -9.42
C SER A 55 4.13 4.16 -8.51
N ARG A 56 5.16 3.36 -8.21
CA ARG A 56 5.05 2.24 -7.26
C ARG A 56 4.80 2.72 -5.83
N LEU A 57 5.40 3.84 -5.42
CA LEU A 57 5.11 4.45 -4.11
C LEU A 57 3.64 4.89 -3.99
N LYS A 58 3.05 5.46 -5.05
CA LYS A 58 1.62 5.79 -5.06
C LYS A 58 0.72 4.54 -5.03
N ALA A 59 1.07 3.51 -5.77
CA ALA A 59 0.31 2.26 -5.74
C ALA A 59 0.30 1.62 -4.34
N VAL A 60 1.42 1.69 -3.61
CA VAL A 60 1.48 1.28 -2.20
C VAL A 60 0.59 2.16 -1.30
N GLU A 61 0.57 3.47 -1.53
CA GLU A 61 -0.32 4.38 -0.80
C GLU A 61 -1.79 3.99 -0.99
N GLU A 62 -2.21 3.78 -2.23
CA GLU A 62 -3.58 3.41 -2.60
C GLU A 62 -3.97 2.05 -2.00
N ALA A 63 -3.10 1.04 -2.10
CA ALA A 63 -3.33 -0.27 -1.50
C ALA A 63 -3.48 -0.20 0.03
N ALA A 64 -2.71 0.67 0.70
CA ALA A 64 -2.80 0.85 2.14
C ALA A 64 -4.16 1.41 2.58
N ILE A 65 -4.70 2.35 1.81
CA ILE A 65 -6.04 2.90 2.03
C ILE A 65 -7.09 1.80 1.85
N ALA A 66 -7.04 1.09 0.72
CA ALA A 66 -8.00 0.06 0.39
C ALA A 66 -8.01 -1.07 1.44
N GLN A 67 -6.84 -1.54 1.87
CA GLN A 67 -6.73 -2.58 2.89
C GLN A 67 -7.22 -2.12 4.26
N ARG A 68 -6.90 -0.89 4.68
CA ARG A 68 -7.45 -0.32 5.92
C ARG A 68 -8.97 -0.30 5.88
N ASP A 69 -9.54 0.26 4.82
CA ASP A 69 -10.99 0.43 4.67
C ASP A 69 -11.69 -0.93 4.63
N TRP A 70 -11.07 -1.93 4.00
CA TRP A 70 -11.54 -3.31 4.03
C TRP A 70 -11.54 -3.90 5.44
N ILE A 71 -10.46 -3.75 6.21
CA ILE A 71 -10.38 -4.24 7.59
C ILE A 71 -11.41 -3.54 8.47
N ASP A 72 -11.60 -2.23 8.32
CA ASP A 72 -12.58 -1.47 9.08
C ASP A 72 -14.02 -1.94 8.81
N ALA A 73 -14.32 -2.33 7.57
CA ALA A 73 -15.62 -2.86 7.18
C ALA A 73 -15.84 -4.31 7.64
N GLN A 74 -14.86 -5.19 7.44
CA GLN A 74 -15.02 -6.64 7.65
C GLN A 74 -14.69 -7.08 9.09
N ALA A 75 -13.73 -6.41 9.73
CA ALA A 75 -13.19 -6.80 11.03
C ALA A 75 -12.93 -5.57 11.94
N PRO A 76 -13.96 -4.76 12.25
CA PRO A 76 -13.80 -3.50 12.99
C PRO A 76 -13.17 -3.66 14.38
N LYS A 77 -13.29 -4.84 15.01
CA LYS A 77 -12.69 -5.16 16.32
C LYS A 77 -11.28 -5.77 16.23
N HIS A 78 -10.78 -6.04 15.03
CA HIS A 78 -9.44 -6.60 14.87
C HIS A 78 -8.38 -5.56 15.18
N ARG A 79 -7.24 -5.97 15.76
CA ARG A 79 -6.19 -5.03 16.19
C ARG A 79 -5.59 -4.18 15.06
N MET A 80 -5.71 -4.62 13.81
CA MET A 80 -5.24 -3.91 12.62
C MET A 80 -6.26 -2.87 12.09
N SER A 81 -7.50 -2.88 12.58
CA SER A 81 -8.50 -1.87 12.20
C SER A 81 -8.12 -0.49 12.75
N SER A 82 -8.51 0.57 12.05
CA SER A 82 -8.31 1.94 12.49
C SER A 82 -9.07 2.21 13.79
N GLN A 83 -10.29 1.68 13.92
CA GLN A 83 -11.09 1.80 15.13
C GLN A 83 -10.37 1.20 16.35
N SER A 84 -9.83 -0.01 16.23
CA SER A 84 -9.09 -0.66 17.32
C SER A 84 -7.78 0.06 17.64
N ALA A 85 -7.11 0.65 16.63
CA ALA A 85 -5.93 1.48 16.84
C ALA A 85 -6.26 2.74 17.65
N THR A 86 -7.36 3.43 17.33
CA THR A 86 -7.81 4.60 18.09
C THR A 86 -8.21 4.23 19.52
N LEU A 87 -8.88 3.10 19.73
CA LEU A 87 -9.27 2.64 21.08
C LEU A 87 -8.07 2.39 22.00
N ARG A 88 -6.94 1.94 21.44
CA ARG A 88 -5.67 1.81 22.17
C ARG A 88 -4.82 3.09 22.16
N GLN A 89 -5.41 4.24 21.81
CA GLN A 89 -4.76 5.55 21.69
C GLN A 89 -3.57 5.59 20.72
N GLY A 90 -3.55 4.66 19.76
CA GLY A 90 -2.52 4.56 18.73
C GLY A 90 -2.99 5.09 17.37
N VAL A 91 -2.07 5.07 16.42
CA VAL A 91 -2.35 5.31 14.99
C VAL A 91 -2.44 3.96 14.27
N SER A 92 -3.33 3.85 13.28
CA SER A 92 -3.39 2.66 12.43
C SER A 92 -2.05 2.43 11.73
N LEU A 93 -1.60 1.18 11.70
CA LEU A 93 -0.37 0.82 11.00
C LEU A 93 -0.49 1.12 9.50
N TYR A 94 -1.68 0.92 8.94
CA TYR A 94 -1.98 1.26 7.56
C TYR A 94 -2.00 2.77 7.30
N ASP A 95 -2.47 3.59 8.25
CA ASP A 95 -2.37 5.05 8.12
C ASP A 95 -0.93 5.53 8.13
N THR A 96 -0.08 4.92 8.96
CA THR A 96 1.36 5.22 9.00
C THR A 96 2.01 4.84 7.67
N LEU A 97 1.78 3.63 7.16
CA LEU A 97 2.33 3.18 5.89
C LEU A 97 1.87 4.06 4.71
N ARG A 98 0.57 4.40 4.66
CA ARG A 98 0.03 5.33 3.66
C ARG A 98 0.77 6.67 3.67
N ARG A 99 0.96 7.28 4.84
CA ARG A 99 1.65 8.57 4.98
C ARG A 99 3.12 8.48 4.56
N GLN A 100 3.79 7.38 4.88
CA GLN A 100 5.17 7.15 4.45
C GLN A 100 5.25 7.04 2.92
N ALA A 101 4.38 6.23 2.30
CA ALA A 101 4.29 6.09 0.85
C ALA A 101 4.07 7.43 0.15
N ALA A 102 3.07 8.21 0.59
CA ALA A 102 2.76 9.53 0.07
C ALA A 102 3.94 10.51 0.16
N THR A 103 4.62 10.50 1.32
CA THR A 103 5.77 11.37 1.57
C THR A 103 6.94 11.01 0.66
N GLN A 104 7.24 9.72 0.51
CA GLN A 104 8.31 9.26 -0.37
C GLN A 104 8.00 9.59 -1.84
N ALA A 105 6.76 9.37 -2.29
CA ALA A 105 6.35 9.72 -3.65
C ALA A 105 6.55 11.22 -3.93
N LEU A 106 6.15 12.09 -2.99
CA LEU A 106 6.34 13.54 -3.10
C LEU A 106 7.82 13.93 -3.19
N LEU A 107 8.69 13.34 -2.35
CA LEU A 107 10.13 13.61 -2.37
C LEU A 107 10.76 13.20 -3.70
N LYS A 108 10.38 12.05 -4.27
CA LYS A 108 10.90 11.60 -5.56
C LYS A 108 10.45 12.52 -6.70
N ARG A 109 9.18 12.95 -6.71
CA ARG A 109 8.63 13.91 -7.68
C ARG A 109 9.38 15.25 -7.67
N ASN A 110 9.68 15.76 -6.49
CA ASN A 110 10.36 17.06 -6.35
C ASN A 110 11.83 16.98 -6.78
N ASN A 111 12.49 15.82 -6.58
CA ASN A 111 13.88 15.60 -6.99
C ASN A 111 14.05 15.44 -8.52
N THR A 112 13.08 14.88 -9.22
CA THR A 112 13.08 14.83 -10.69
C THR A 112 12.83 16.21 -11.33
N GLY A 113 12.00 17.05 -10.70
CA GLY A 113 11.74 18.41 -11.17
C GLY A 113 12.95 19.36 -11.11
N PHE A 114 13.91 19.12 -10.21
CA PHE A 114 15.13 19.93 -10.11
C PHE A 114 16.19 19.55 -11.17
N LYS A 115 16.23 18.29 -11.63
CA LYS A 115 17.23 17.81 -12.60
C LYS A 115 16.99 18.25 -14.05
N GLN A 116 15.81 18.80 -14.39
CA GLN A 116 15.49 19.22 -15.77
C GLN A 116 15.75 20.70 -16.07
N LYS A 117 16.41 21.44 -15.16
CA LYS A 117 16.66 22.89 -15.33
C LYS A 117 18.10 23.30 -15.63
N ASN A 118 18.98 22.35 -15.96
CA ASN A 118 20.39 22.63 -16.29
C ASN A 118 20.78 22.05 -17.64
#